data_AF-A0A7C4J8X5-F1
#
_entry.id   AF-A0A7C4J8X5-F1
#
_cell.length_a   1.000
_cell.length_b   1.000
_cell.length_c   1.000
_cell.angle_alpha   90.00
_cell.angle_beta   90.00
_cell.angle_gamma   90.00
#
_symmetry.space_group_name_H-M   'P 1'
#
loop_
_entity.id
_entity.type
_entity.pdbx_description
1 polymer ?
#
loop_
_entity_poly.entity_id
_entity_poly.type
_entity_poly.pdbx_seq_one_letter_code
_entity_poly.pdbx_strand_id
1 'polypeptide(L)'
;AALEAAAVAAALGIRLPYPDPVERVKYVAQLTATNHSSMLQDVMNQRQTEIDAINGQIVERGRALGVPTPVNAVLTSLVRAIQTNYTVEAAAHAEKELQRQVQTLR
;
A
#
# COMPACT_ATOMS: atom_id res chain seq x y z
N ALA A 1 7.61 -8.78 5.98
CA ALA A 1 6.18 -8.42 5.98
C ALA A 1 5.29 -9.51 6.59
N ALA A 2 5.15 -10.69 5.98
CA ALA A 2 4.24 -11.74 6.48
C ALA A 2 4.53 -12.20 7.92
N LEU A 3 5.82 -12.40 8.26
CA LEU A 3 6.25 -12.74 9.62
C LEU A 3 5.94 -11.62 10.63
N GLU A 4 6.07 -10.35 10.25
CA GLU A 4 5.72 -9.23 11.13
C GLU A 4 4.21 -9.19 11.39
N ALA A 5 3.39 -9.40 10.36
CA ALA A 5 1.94 -9.47 10.53
C ALA A 5 1.54 -10.64 11.44
N ALA A 6 2.20 -11.80 11.31
CA ALA A 6 1.98 -12.94 12.19
C ALA A 6 2.42 -12.67 13.63
N ALA A 7 3.54 -11.96 13.84
CA ALA A 7 3.98 -11.56 15.17
C ALA A 7 2.98 -10.61 15.85
N VAL A 8 2.44 -9.64 15.10
CA VAL A 8 1.37 -8.75 15.60
C VAL A 8 0.09 -9.54 15.91
N ALA A 9 -0.32 -10.46 15.04
CA ALA A 9 -1.48 -11.32 15.29
C ALA A 9 -1.30 -12.17 16.56
N ALA A 10 -0.12 -12.75 16.77
CA ALA A 10 0.20 -13.51 17.97
C ALA A 10 0.14 -12.64 19.25
N ALA A 11 0.67 -11.42 19.20
CA ALA A 11 0.60 -10.47 20.32
C ALA A 11 -0.85 -10.04 20.65
N LEU A 12 -1.76 -10.11 19.68
CA LEU A 12 -3.20 -9.89 19.86
C LEU A 12 -3.97 -11.14 20.30
N GLY A 13 -3.30 -12.28 20.47
CA GLY A 13 -3.97 -13.56 20.76
C GLY A 13 -4.76 -14.14 19.57
N ILE A 14 -4.53 -13.65 18.35
CA ILE A 14 -5.18 -14.11 17.13
C ILE A 14 -4.41 -15.31 16.57
N ARG A 15 -5.06 -16.47 16.49
CA ARG A 15 -4.50 -17.66 15.85
C ARG A 15 -4.74 -17.63 14.35
N LEU A 16 -3.67 -17.70 13.56
CA LEU A 16 -3.78 -17.85 12.11
C LEU A 16 -4.28 -19.25 11.74
N PRO A 17 -5.14 -19.39 10.71
CA PRO A 17 -5.72 -20.68 10.31
C PRO A 17 -4.76 -21.53 9.45
N TYR A 18 -3.47 -21.21 9.47
CA TYR A 18 -2.41 -21.90 8.75
C TYR A 18 -1.11 -21.80 9.56
N PRO A 19 -0.22 -22.79 9.47
CA PRO A 19 0.96 -22.87 10.32
C PRO A 19 2.07 -21.88 9.92
N ASP A 20 2.28 -21.68 8.61
CA ASP A 20 3.33 -20.83 8.09
C ASP A 20 2.74 -19.69 7.24
N PRO A 21 2.83 -18.43 7.69
CA PRO A 21 2.31 -17.28 6.96
C PRO A 21 3.08 -17.00 5.66
N VAL A 22 4.38 -17.32 5.59
CA VAL A 22 5.21 -17.10 4.40
C VAL A 22 4.83 -18.10 3.31
N GLU A 23 4.73 -19.38 3.65
CA GLU A 23 4.30 -20.40 2.69
C GLU A 23 2.86 -20.16 2.22
N ARG A 24 1.98 -19.70 3.12
CA ARG A 24 0.63 -19.31 2.74
C ARG A 24 0.62 -18.20 1.69
N VAL A 25 1.44 -17.16 1.86
CA VAL A 25 1.57 -16.05 0.89
C VAL A 25 2.11 -16.55 -0.44
N LYS A 26 3.18 -17.37 -0.44
CA LYS A 26 3.74 -17.95 -1.67
C LYS A 26 2.71 -18.79 -2.43
N TYR A 27 1.97 -19.63 -1.72
CA TYR A 27 0.93 -20.46 -2.31
C TYR A 27 -0.17 -19.63 -2.97
N VAL A 28 -0.66 -18.57 -2.31
CA VAL A 28 -1.63 -17.65 -2.94
C VAL A 28 -1.04 -16.99 -4.18
N ALA A 29 0.20 -16.49 -4.09
CA ALA A 29 0.87 -15.84 -5.22
C ALA A 29 1.01 -16.77 -6.43
N GLN A 30 1.26 -18.07 -6.22
CA GLN A 30 1.29 -19.08 -7.28
C GLN A 30 -0.10 -19.32 -7.89
N LEU A 31 -1.14 -19.47 -7.06
CA LEU A 31 -2.51 -19.68 -7.53
C LEU A 31 -3.04 -18.49 -8.34
N THR A 32 -2.60 -17.29 -8.02
CA THR A 32 -3.05 -16.06 -8.67
C THR A 32 -1.97 -15.44 -9.55
N ALA A 33 -1.03 -16.24 -10.07
CA ALA A 33 0.16 -15.74 -10.78
C ALA A 33 -0.18 -14.88 -12.01
N THR A 34 -1.31 -15.12 -12.65
CA THR A 34 -1.79 -14.34 -13.81
C THR A 34 -2.63 -13.12 -13.42
N ASN A 35 -2.95 -12.94 -12.14
CA ASN A 35 -3.81 -11.86 -11.67
C ASN A 35 -2.99 -10.61 -11.32
N HIS A 36 -3.59 -9.44 -11.55
CA HIS A 36 -3.10 -8.19 -10.97
C HIS A 36 -3.79 -7.96 -9.63
N SER A 37 -3.03 -7.64 -8.58
CA SER A 37 -3.60 -7.29 -7.28
C SER A 37 -4.46 -6.03 -7.39
N SER A 38 -5.51 -5.91 -6.56
CA SER A 38 -6.38 -4.72 -6.53
C SER A 38 -5.58 -3.44 -6.29
N MET A 39 -4.64 -3.48 -5.34
CA MET A 39 -3.75 -2.35 -5.05
C MET A 39 -2.90 -1.94 -6.28
N LEU A 40 -2.40 -2.89 -7.07
CA LEU A 40 -1.69 -2.58 -8.31
C LEU A 40 -2.63 -1.93 -9.34
N GLN A 41 -3.85 -2.45 -9.47
CA GLN A 41 -4.84 -1.87 -10.36
C GLN A 41 -5.22 -0.44 -9.95
N ASP A 42 -5.35 -0.17 -8.66
CA ASP A 42 -5.57 1.20 -8.15
C ASP A 42 -4.39 2.10 -8.46
N VAL A 43 -3.16 1.61 -8.27
CA VAL A 43 -1.94 2.34 -8.61
C VAL A 43 -1.90 2.70 -10.10
N MET A 44 -2.20 1.74 -10.97
CA MET A 44 -2.20 1.95 -12.43
C MET A 44 -3.27 2.93 -12.90
N ASN A 45 -4.38 3.02 -12.16
CA ASN A 45 -5.48 3.93 -12.46
C ASN A 45 -5.42 5.23 -11.64
N GLN A 46 -4.30 5.49 -10.95
CA GLN A 46 -4.11 6.66 -10.07
C GLN A 46 -5.22 6.85 -9.02
N ARG A 47 -5.80 5.74 -8.53
CA ARG A 47 -6.81 5.74 -7.46
C ARG A 47 -6.17 5.58 -6.10
N GLN A 48 -6.92 5.94 -5.06
CA GLN A 48 -6.51 5.68 -3.69
C GLN A 48 -6.50 4.18 -3.41
N THR A 49 -5.41 3.68 -2.83
CA THR A 49 -5.25 2.28 -2.43
C THR A 49 -5.71 2.04 -0.99
N GLU A 50 -5.87 0.78 -0.61
CA GLU A 50 -6.16 0.34 0.76
C GLU A 50 -4.89 0.15 1.63
N ILE A 51 -3.73 0.69 1.25
CA ILE A 51 -2.45 0.43 1.95
C ILE A 51 -2.50 0.72 3.46
N ASP A 52 -3.23 1.76 3.86
CA ASP A 52 -3.36 2.16 5.26
C ASP A 52 -4.20 1.17 6.07
N ALA A 53 -5.24 0.62 5.45
CA ALA A 53 -6.12 -0.37 6.08
C ALA A 53 -5.46 -1.75 6.18
N ILE A 54 -4.51 -2.05 5.28
CA ILE A 54 -3.83 -3.36 5.22
C ILE A 54 -2.50 -3.30 5.99
N ASN A 55 -1.46 -2.70 5.42
CA ASN A 55 -0.13 -2.66 6.03
C ASN A 55 -0.05 -1.59 7.12
N GLY A 56 -0.71 -0.45 6.94
CA GLY A 56 -0.77 0.61 7.94
C GLY A 56 -1.33 0.14 9.28
N GLN A 57 -2.40 -0.68 9.25
CA GLN A 57 -2.97 -1.28 10.45
C GLN A 57 -2.03 -2.26 11.17
N ILE A 58 -1.20 -3.01 10.43
CA ILE A 58 -0.17 -3.86 11.05
C ILE A 58 0.88 -2.98 11.75
N VAL A 59 1.29 -1.88 11.13
CA VAL A 59 2.26 -0.93 11.72
C VAL A 59 1.72 -0.27 12.98
N GLU A 60 0.47 0.20 12.93
CA GLU A 60 -0.21 0.84 14.07
C GLU A 60 -0.32 -0.11 15.26
N ARG A 61 -0.84 -1.33 15.03
CA ARG A 61 -0.97 -2.35 16.07
C ARG A 61 0.38 -2.81 16.59
N GLY A 62 1.36 -3.01 15.71
CA GLY A 62 2.72 -3.36 16.09
C GLY A 62 3.33 -2.31 17.04
N ARG A 63 3.16 -1.02 16.72
CA ARG A 63 3.59 0.08 17.61
C ARG A 63 2.88 0.03 18.97
N ALA A 64 1.56 -0.15 18.99
CA ALA A 64 0.79 -0.20 20.24
C ALA A 64 1.18 -1.38 21.15
N LEU A 65 1.63 -2.48 20.56
CA LEU A 65 2.00 -3.72 21.27
C LEU A 65 3.52 -3.85 21.50
N GLY A 66 4.33 -2.90 21.04
CA GLY A 66 5.80 -3.00 21.10
C GLY A 66 6.40 -4.06 20.17
N VAL A 67 5.69 -4.49 19.13
CA VAL A 67 6.15 -5.47 18.12
C VAL A 67 6.73 -4.74 16.90
N PRO A 68 8.01 -4.95 16.55
CA PRO A 68 8.60 -4.32 15.37
C PRO A 68 7.95 -4.75 14.05
N THR A 69 7.61 -3.77 13.21
CA THR A 69 7.00 -3.97 11.88
C THR A 69 7.71 -3.17 10.76
N PRO A 70 9.05 -3.17 10.70
CA PRO A 70 9.80 -2.27 9.82
C PRO A 70 9.52 -2.48 8.33
N VAL A 71 9.35 -3.72 7.87
CA VAL A 71 9.07 -3.99 6.45
C VAL A 71 7.68 -3.48 6.08
N ASN A 72 6.66 -3.72 6.92
CA ASN A 72 5.33 -3.15 6.69
C ASN A 72 5.35 -1.62 6.68
N ALA A 73 6.15 -0.99 7.55
CA ALA A 73 6.29 0.48 7.58
C ALA A 73 6.91 1.03 6.29
N VAL A 74 7.97 0.39 5.78
CA VAL A 74 8.60 0.76 4.51
C VAL A 74 7.62 0.60 3.35
N LEU A 75 6.96 -0.56 3.22
CA LEU A 75 6.00 -0.81 2.14
C LEU A 75 4.84 0.20 2.17
N THR A 76 4.31 0.49 3.36
CA THR A 76 3.26 1.51 3.55
C THR A 76 3.72 2.87 3.04
N SER A 77 4.94 3.28 3.41
CA SER A 77 5.50 4.58 3.02
C SER A 77 5.74 4.69 1.51
N LEU A 78 6.23 3.62 0.88
CA LEU A 78 6.47 3.59 -0.56
C LEU A 78 5.17 3.75 -1.36
N VAL A 79 4.12 3.02 -1.00
CA VAL A 79 2.84 3.12 -1.72
C VAL A 79 2.18 4.48 -1.49
N ARG A 80 2.24 5.04 -0.26
CA ARG A 80 1.81 6.43 -0.02
C ARG A 80 2.56 7.45 -0.88
N ALA A 81 3.87 7.28 -1.04
CA ALA A 81 4.68 8.15 -1.89
C ALA A 81 4.24 8.08 -3.35
N ILE A 82 3.98 6.88 -3.87
CA ILE A 82 3.44 6.69 -5.23
C ILE A 82 2.08 7.42 -5.36
N GLN A 83 1.17 7.25 -4.40
CA GLN A 83 -0.14 7.90 -4.43
C GLN A 83 -0.07 9.44 -4.35
N THR A 84 0.87 9.96 -3.56
CA THR A 84 1.11 11.41 -3.46
C THR A 84 1.52 11.98 -4.82
N ASN A 85 2.31 11.24 -5.58
CA ASN A 85 2.79 11.68 -6.90
C ASN A 85 1.65 11.88 -7.92
N TYR A 86 0.52 11.17 -7.80
CA TYR A 86 -0.63 11.35 -8.69
C TYR A 86 -1.17 12.80 -8.63
N THR A 87 -1.22 13.35 -7.42
CA THR A 87 -1.74 14.71 -7.20
C THR A 87 -0.78 15.79 -7.70
N VAL A 88 0.53 15.55 -7.59
CA VAL A 88 1.58 16.46 -8.09
C VAL A 88 1.53 16.53 -9.61
N GLU A 89 1.39 15.38 -10.28
CA GLU A 89 1.25 15.31 -11.74
C GLU A 89 -0.04 16.01 -12.20
N ALA A 90 -1.17 15.74 -11.55
CA ALA A 90 -2.45 16.38 -11.87
C ALA A 90 -2.39 17.91 -11.71
N ALA A 91 -1.80 18.40 -10.62
CA ALA A 91 -1.64 19.84 -10.38
C ALA A 91 -0.72 20.50 -11.43
N ALA A 92 0.41 19.88 -11.76
CA ALA A 92 1.33 20.38 -12.78
C ALA A 92 0.69 20.42 -14.18
N HIS A 93 -0.17 19.44 -14.50
CA HIS A 93 -0.94 19.45 -15.74
C HIS A 93 -1.99 20.56 -15.78
N ALA A 94 -2.74 20.75 -14.69
CA ALA A 94 -3.74 21.81 -14.59
C ALA A 94 -3.10 23.21 -14.71
N GLU A 95 -1.93 23.43 -14.09
CA GLU A 95 -1.20 24.69 -14.17
C GLU A 95 -0.74 24.99 -15.62
N LYS A 96 -0.18 23.99 -16.32
CA LYS A 96 0.23 24.13 -17.72
C LYS A 96 -0.94 24.46 -18.64
N GLU A 97 -2.10 23.86 -18.41
CA GLU A 97 -3.30 24.13 -19.20
C GLU A 97 -3.82 25.56 -18.99
N LEU A 98 -3.86 26.02 -17.74
CA LEU A 98 -4.23 27.40 -17.42
C LEU A 98 -3.26 28.42 -18.07
N GLN A 99 -1.96 28.14 -18.02
CA GLN A 99 -0.94 29.00 -18.66
C GLN A 99 -1.13 29.08 -20.18
N ARG A 100 -1.47 27.98 -20.85
CA ARG A 100 -1.77 27.97 -22.29
C ARG A 100 -2.99 28.83 -22.62
N GLN A 101 -4.07 28.70 -21.84
CA GLN A 101 -5.30 29.47 -22.05
C GLN A 101 -5.08 30.98 -21.84
N VAL A 102 -4.28 31.37 -20.85
CA VAL A 102 -3.93 32.78 -20.64
C VAL A 102 -3.07 33.33 -21.79
N GLN A 103 -2.19 32.51 -22.38
CA GLN A 103 -1.36 32.92 -23.52
C GLN A 103 -2.15 33.09 -24.82
N THR A 104 -3.18 32.28 -25.07
CA THR A 104 -4.04 32.42 -26.27
C THR A 104 -5.04 33.58 -26.19
N LEU A 105 -5.23 34.17 -25.00
CA LEU A 105 -6.09 35.34 -24.77
C LEU A 105 -5.35 36.69 -24.90
N ARG A 106 -4.05 36.69 -25.21
CA ARG A 106 -3.22 37.88 -25.45
C ARG A 106 -2.90 38.03 -26.93
#